data_AF-A0A1A9BWC4-F1
#
_entry.id   AF-A0A1A9BWC4-F1
#
_cell.length_a   1.000
_cell.length_b   1.000
_cell.length_c   1.000
_cell.angle_alpha   90.00
_cell.angle_beta   90.00
_cell.angle_gamma   90.00
#
_symmetry.space_group_name_H-M   'P 1'
#
loop_
_entity.id
_entity.type
_entity.pdbx_description
1 polymer ?
#
loop_
_entity_poly.entity_id
_entity_poly.type
_entity_poly.pdbx_seq_one_letter_code
_entity_poly.pdbx_strand_id
1 'polypeptide(L)' 'MLPPGSLTARYDGSARLPGDARDTGYRYGDWELWLSDATPTKAYVRTPDGVEAWPATKEGFGCR' A
#
# COMPACT_ATOMS: atom_id res chain seq x y z
N MET A 1 -16.02 -5.94 -6.35
CA MET A 1 -14.84 -6.41 -7.11
C MET A 1 -14.39 -5.26 -7.99
N LEU A 2 -13.11 -4.87 -7.94
CA LEU A 2 -12.60 -3.80 -8.78
C LEU A 2 -12.45 -4.28 -10.25
N PRO A 3 -12.73 -3.44 -11.26
CA PRO A 3 -12.56 -3.84 -12.65
C PRO A 3 -11.09 -4.16 -12.97
N PRO A 4 -10.82 -5.14 -13.85
CA PRO A 4 -9.46 -5.38 -14.33
C PRO A 4 -8.87 -4.07 -14.91
N GLY A 5 -7.65 -3.74 -14.50
CA GLY A 5 -6.96 -2.52 -14.93
C GLY A 5 -7.31 -1.26 -14.15
N SER A 6 -8.07 -1.33 -13.04
CA SER A 6 -8.36 -0.18 -12.17
C SER A 6 -7.23 0.16 -11.17
N LEU A 7 -6.18 -0.67 -11.09
CA LEU A 7 -5.02 -0.46 -10.22
C LEU A 7 -3.85 0.13 -11.01
N THR A 8 -3.05 0.97 -10.36
CA THR A 8 -1.83 1.56 -10.93
C THR A 8 -0.68 0.56 -11.02
N ALA A 9 -0.69 -0.47 -10.16
CA ALA A 9 0.29 -1.54 -10.12
C ALA A 9 -0.37 -2.85 -9.65
N ARG A 10 0.40 -3.95 -9.64
CA ARG A 10 -0.04 -5.21 -9.04
C ARG A 10 0.14 -5.17 -7.53
N TYR A 11 -0.74 -5.88 -6.84
CA TYR A 11 -0.54 -6.24 -5.43
C TYR A 11 0.70 -7.12 -5.27
N ASP A 12 1.46 -6.88 -4.20
CA ASP A 12 2.62 -7.69 -3.82
C ASP A 12 2.57 -8.00 -2.32
N GLY A 13 2.25 -9.24 -1.97
CA GLY A 13 2.14 -9.67 -0.57
C GLY A 13 3.49 -10.00 0.11
N SER A 14 4.60 -9.84 -0.61
CA SER A 14 5.95 -10.17 -0.14
C SER A 14 6.93 -9.03 -0.39
N ALA A 15 6.41 -7.80 -0.42
CA ALA A 15 7.19 -6.62 -0.71
C ALA A 15 8.23 -6.37 0.40
N ARG A 16 9.31 -5.65 0.03
CA ARG A 16 10.26 -5.12 1.00
C ARG A 16 9.87 -3.68 1.34
N LEU A 17 9.81 -3.35 2.63
CA LEU A 17 9.60 -1.97 3.05
C LEU A 17 10.77 -1.10 2.59
N PRO A 18 10.53 -0.04 1.80
CA PRO A 18 11.57 0.93 1.44
C PRO A 18 12.12 1.63 2.68
N GLY A 19 13.41 1.98 2.66
CA GLY A 19 14.05 2.68 3.79
C GLY A 19 13.57 4.13 3.99
N ASP A 20 12.96 4.72 2.96
CA ASP A 20 12.34 6.05 3.00
C ASP A 20 10.84 6.00 3.34
N ALA A 21 10.28 4.81 3.54
CA ALA A 21 8.89 4.67 3.96
C ALA A 21 8.70 5.24 5.37
N ARG A 22 7.71 6.10 5.51
CA ARG A 22 7.34 6.75 6.75
C ARG A 22 6.12 6.08 7.36
N ASP A 23 6.18 5.84 8.66
CA ASP A 23 5.01 5.41 9.43
C ASP A 23 3.97 6.52 9.37
N THR A 24 2.76 6.16 8.98
CA THR A 24 1.65 7.11 8.97
C THR A 24 1.00 7.23 10.35
N GLY A 25 1.31 6.32 11.27
CA GLY A 25 0.66 6.19 12.56
C GLY A 25 -0.68 5.46 12.51
N TYR A 26 -1.21 5.17 11.32
CA TYR A 26 -2.40 4.35 11.17
C TYR A 26 -2.09 2.89 11.44
N ARG A 27 -2.81 2.30 12.40
CA ARG A 27 -2.67 0.90 12.80
C ARG A 27 -4.03 0.23 12.89
N TYR A 28 -4.09 -1.03 12.50
CA TYR A 28 -5.27 -1.89 12.65
C TYR A 28 -4.82 -3.25 13.20
N GLY A 29 -4.96 -3.45 14.52
CA GLY A 29 -4.35 -4.59 15.20
C GLY A 29 -2.83 -4.56 15.05
N ASP A 30 -2.24 -5.65 14.54
CA ASP A 30 -0.80 -5.76 14.27
C ASP A 30 -0.36 -5.19 12.91
N TRP A 31 -1.30 -4.55 12.19
CA TRP A 31 -1.03 -3.99 10.86
C TRP A 31 -0.65 -2.53 10.97
N GLU A 32 0.50 -2.15 10.43
CA GLU A 32 0.99 -0.78 10.41
C GLU A 32 1.03 -0.26 8.98
N LEU A 33 0.50 0.95 8.75
CA LEU A 33 0.49 1.58 7.43
C LEU A 33 1.69 2.53 7.25
N TRP A 34 2.42 2.31 6.17
CA TRP A 34 3.60 3.05 5.79
C TRP A 34 3.46 3.61 4.37
N LEU A 35 3.95 4.83 4.15
CA LEU A 35 3.94 5.51 2.85
C LEU A 35 5.34 5.97 2.48
N SER A 36 5.70 5.88 1.20
CA SER A 36 7.00 6.34 0.68
C SER A 36 6.76 7.43 -0.37
N ASP A 37 7.50 8.55 -0.24
CA ASP A 37 7.48 9.62 -1.23
C ASP A 37 8.13 9.18 -2.55
N ALA A 38 9.05 8.19 -2.51
CA ALA A 38 9.66 7.62 -3.71
C ALA A 38 8.69 6.75 -4.52
N THR A 39 7.66 6.18 -3.88
CA THR A 39 6.60 5.40 -4.54
C THR A 39 5.21 5.88 -4.11
N PRO A 40 4.76 7.06 -4.58
CA PRO A 40 3.50 7.67 -4.13
C PRO A 40 2.25 6.89 -4.57
N THR A 41 2.40 5.95 -5.50
CA THR A 41 1.33 5.06 -5.97
C THR A 41 1.26 3.74 -5.22
N LYS A 42 2.03 3.58 -4.14
CA LYS A 42 2.03 2.37 -3.31
C LYS A 42 1.90 2.73 -1.83
N ALA A 43 1.05 1.99 -1.15
CA ALA A 43 1.02 1.91 0.30
C ALA A 43 1.70 0.63 0.75
N TYR A 44 2.45 0.67 1.84
CA TYR A 44 3.09 -0.50 2.43
C TYR A 44 2.41 -0.82 3.75
N VAL A 45 1.96 -2.06 3.91
CA VAL A 45 1.36 -2.54 5.14
C VAL A 45 2.32 -3.53 5.76
N ARG A 46 2.80 -3.22 6.96
CA ARG A 46 3.63 -4.14 7.74
C ARG A 46 2.72 -4.98 8.62
N THR A 47 2.84 -6.30 8.49
CA THR A 47 2.12 -7.30 9.27
C THR A 47 3.13 -8.21 9.98
N PRO A 48 2.70 -9.08 10.91
CA PRO A 48 3.57 -10.07 11.52
C PRO A 48 4.20 -11.04 10.49
N ASP A 49 3.50 -11.32 9.39
CA ASP A 49 3.95 -12.25 8.34
C ASP A 49 4.90 -11.61 7.32
N GLY A 50 4.98 -10.27 7.27
CA GLY A 50 5.85 -9.58 6.34
C GLY A 50 5.38 -8.17 6.01
N VAL A 51 5.71 -7.72 4.80
CA VAL A 51 5.29 -6.41 4.30
C VAL A 51 4.57 -6.61 2.98
N GLU A 52 3.40 -6.03 2.89
CA GLU A 52 2.58 -6.04 1.68
C GLU A 52 2.67 -4.67 1.01
N ALA A 53 2.80 -4.63 -0.32
CA ALA A 53 2.68 -3.42 -1.11
C ALA A 53 1.32 -3.40 -1.83
N TRP A 54 0.51 -2.43 -1.43
CA TRP A 54 -0.83 -2.20 -1.89
C TRP A 54 -0.80 -1.09 -2.97
N PRO A 55 -1.25 -1.39 -4.20
CA PRO A 55 -1.26 -0.40 -5.27
C PRO A 55 -2.39 0.61 -5.07
N ALA A 56 -2.11 1.86 -5.41
CA ALA A 56 -3.14 2.88 -5.51
C ALA A 56 -4.14 2.52 -6.61
N THR A 57 -5.41 2.84 -6.38
CA THR A 57 -6.43 2.86 -7.43
C THR A 57 -6.14 3.98 -8.41
N LYS A 58 -6.55 3.80 -9.67
CA LYS A 58 -6.51 4.88 -10.67
C LYS A 58 -7.50 5.99 -10.30
N GLU A 59 -7.25 7.20 -10.78
CA GLU A 59 -8.19 8.32 -10.64
C GLU A 59 -9.59 7.91 -11.12
N GLY A 60 -10.62 8.32 -10.37
CA GLY A 60 -12.01 7.91 -10.60
C GLY A 60 -12.47 6.64 -9.86
N PHE A 61 -11.57 5.97 -9.13
CA PHE A 61 -11.88 4.82 -8.28
C PHE A 61 -11.56 5.11 -6.81
N GLY A 62 -12.60 5.25 -5.98
CA GLY A 62 -12.49 5.53 -4.54
C GLY A 62 -13.68 6.33 -4.01
N CYS A 63 -13.72 6.60 -2.71
CA CYS A 63 -14.68 7.55 -2.13
C CYS A 63 -14.32 8.97 -2.57
N ARG A 64 -15.33 9.76 -2.94
CA ARG A 64 -15.19 11.19 -3.20
C ARG A 64 -15.39 11.98 -1.91
#